data_AF-A0A5A7T413-F1
#
_entry.id   AF-A0A5A7T413-F1
#
_cell.length_a   1.000
_cell.length_b   1.000
_cell.length_c   1.000
_cell.angle_alpha   90.00
_cell.angle_beta   90.00
_cell.angle_gamma   90.00
#
_symmetry.space_group_name_H-M   'P 1'
#
loop_
_entity.id
_entity.type
_entity.pdbx_description
1 polymer ?
#
loop_
_entity_poly.entity_id
_entity_poly.type
_entity_poly.pdbx_seq_one_letter_code
_entity_poly.pdbx_strand_id
1 'polypeptide(L)' 'MTIHPTFSVSTVFGKRDEPMLVACARQLIEEISVSGSYKPLLISLGLKDHPVETMKGIVTAVTDNRLW' A
#
# COMPACT_ATOMS: atom_id res chain seq x y z
N MET A 1 -16.32 -16.75 12.28
CA MET A 1 -15.78 -16.75 10.91
C MET A 1 -15.06 -15.43 10.73
N THR A 2 -13.73 -15.44 10.64
CA THR A 2 -12.95 -14.20 10.48
C THR A 2 -13.09 -13.74 9.04
N ILE A 3 -13.70 -12.58 8.82
CA ILE A 3 -13.88 -12.03 7.47
C ILE A 3 -12.56 -11.36 7.08
N HIS A 4 -11.87 -11.90 6.07
CA HIS A 4 -10.69 -11.25 5.50
C HIS A 4 -11.15 -10.23 4.46
N PRO A 5 -10.84 -8.93 4.64
CA PRO A 5 -11.21 -7.92 3.67
C PRO A 5 -10.49 -8.17 2.34
N THR A 6 -11.18 -7.91 1.22
CA THR A 6 -10.58 -7.92 -0.11
C THR A 6 -10.39 -6.48 -0.56
N PHE A 7 -9.19 -6.16 -1.03
CA PHE A 7 -8.85 -4.81 -1.48
C PHE A 7 -8.70 -4.74 -3.00
N SER A 8 -9.24 -3.67 -3.56
CA SER A 8 -9.01 -3.27 -4.95
C SER A 8 -8.02 -2.11 -4.97
N VAL A 9 -7.07 -2.14 -5.90
CA VAL A 9 -6.10 -1.06 -6.11
C VAL A 9 -6.27 -0.54 -7.52
N SER A 10 -6.37 0.78 -7.65
CA SER A 10 -6.49 1.45 -8.93
C SER A 10 -5.58 2.68 -8.97
N THR A 11 -4.88 2.87 -10.09
CA THR A 11 -4.05 4.04 -10.31
C THR A 11 -4.92 5.18 -10.83
N VAL A 12 -5.10 6.21 -10.01
CA VAL A 12 -5.85 7.43 -10.35
C VAL A 12 -5.03 8.32 -11.30
N PHE A 13 -3.73 8.46 -11.04
CA PHE A 13 -2.81 9.29 -11.82
C PHE A 13 -1.44 8.61 -11.95
N GLY A 14 -0.80 8.73 -13.12
CA GLY A 14 0.49 8.11 -13.44
C GLY A 14 0.39 6.86 -14.33
N LYS A 15 1.49 6.10 -14.45
CA LYS A 15 1.56 4.85 -15.21
C LYS A 15 0.78 3.74 -14.51
N ARG A 16 0.01 2.95 -15.26
CA ARG A 16 -0.88 1.90 -14.71
C ARG A 16 -0.22 0.54 -14.60
N ASP A 17 0.71 0.22 -15.49
CA ASP A 17 1.32 -1.11 -15.60
C ASP A 17 2.61 -1.22 -14.76
N GLU A 18 2.54 -0.76 -13.51
CA GLU A 18 3.64 -0.76 -12.56
C GLU A 18 3.34 -1.77 -11.42
N PRO A 19 3.60 -3.09 -11.62
CA PRO A 19 3.14 -4.15 -10.72
C PRO A 19 3.69 -4.00 -9.30
N MET A 20 4.92 -3.48 -9.17
CA MET A 20 5.53 -3.23 -7.87
C MET A 20 4.79 -2.14 -7.07
N LEU A 21 4.31 -1.08 -7.73
CA LEU A 21 3.52 -0.03 -7.08
C LEU A 21 2.17 -0.57 -6.60
N VAL A 22 1.53 -1.40 -7.42
CA VAL A 22 0.27 -2.08 -7.05
C VAL A 22 0.50 -2.99 -5.84
N ALA A 23 1.56 -3.79 -5.85
CA ALA A 23 1.89 -4.69 -4.73
C ALA A 23 2.13 -3.92 -3.43
N CYS A 24 2.88 -2.82 -3.45
CA CYS A 24 3.10 -1.99 -2.27
C CYS A 24 1.81 -1.34 -1.76
N ALA A 25 0.97 -0.79 -2.64
CA ALA A 25 -0.32 -0.22 -2.24
C ALA A 25 -1.24 -1.27 -1.60
N ARG A 26 -1.27 -2.50 -2.14
CA ARG A 26 -1.98 -3.63 -1.53
C ARG A 26 -1.45 -3.98 -0.16
N GLN A 27 -0.14 -4.12 -0.03
CA GLN A 27 0.49 -4.47 1.24
C GLN A 27 0.23 -3.40 2.31
N LEU A 28 0.29 -2.12 1.96
CA LEU A 28 0.00 -1.02 2.87
C LEU A 28 -1.44 -1.09 3.41
N ILE A 29 -2.46 -1.25 2.56
CA ILE A 29 -3.85 -1.30 3.03
C ILE A 29 -4.14 -2.57 3.85
N GLU A 30 -3.48 -3.69 3.52
CA GLU A 30 -3.58 -4.93 4.29
C GLU A 30 -3.02 -4.75 5.71
N GLU A 31 -1.80 -4.21 5.86
CA GLU A 31 -1.17 -3.94 7.16
C GLU A 31 -1.98 -2.94 8.00
N ILE A 32 -2.46 -1.85 7.38
CA ILE A 32 -3.33 -0.87 8.05
C ILE A 32 -4.62 -1.52 8.53
N SER A 33 -5.22 -2.40 7.72
CA SER A 33 -6.45 -3.10 8.08
C SER A 33 -6.26 -4.13 9.19
N VAL A 34 -5.12 -4.81 9.24
CA VAL A 34 -4.76 -5.74 10.34
C VAL A 34 -4.72 -5.00 11.68
N SER A 35 -4.30 -3.73 11.68
CA SER A 35 -4.31 -2.91 12.89
C SER A 35 -5.69 -2.34 13.28
N GLY A 36 -6.74 -2.67 12.53
CA GLY A 36 -8.14 -2.33 12.84
C GLY A 36 -8.71 -1.12 12.10
N SER A 37 -7.97 -0.52 11.15
CA SER A 37 -8.44 0.61 10.35
C SER A 37 -8.82 0.18 8.94
N TYR A 38 -10.10 0.29 8.58
CA TYR A 38 -10.64 -0.17 7.29
C TYR A 38 -10.99 0.99 6.33
N LYS A 39 -10.42 2.17 6.57
CA LYS A 39 -10.69 3.36 5.75
C LYS A 39 -10.08 3.18 4.35
N PRO A 40 -10.74 3.67 3.29
CA PRO A 40 -10.12 3.74 1.96
C PRO A 40 -8.80 4.52 2.02
N LEU A 41 -7.78 4.00 1.32
CA LEU A 41 -6.45 4.58 1.31
C LEU A 41 -6.16 5.24 -0.04
N LEU A 42 -5.81 6.52 0.01
CA LEU A 42 -5.26 7.25 -1.13
C LEU A 42 -3.76 7.44 -0.90
N ILE A 43 -2.94 7.03 -1.87
CA ILE A 43 -1.47 7.11 -1.79
C ILE A 43 -0.95 7.83 -3.03
N SER A 44 0.04 8.71 -2.82
CA SER A 44 0.83 9.31 -3.90
C SER A 44 2.28 8.91 -3.71
N LEU A 45 2.90 8.34 -4.74
CA LEU A 45 4.29 7.87 -4.70
C LEU A 45 5.09 8.57 -5.80
N GLY A 46 6.04 9.43 -5.39
CA GLY A 46 7.00 10.07 -6.28
C GLY A 46 8.36 9.39 -6.16
N LEU A 47 8.57 8.32 -6.93
CA LEU A 47 9.80 7.53 -6.91
C LEU A 47 10.52 7.62 -8.25
N LYS A 48 11.85 7.79 -8.23
CA LYS A 48 12.67 7.74 -9.45
C LYS A 48 12.73 6.30 -9.99
N ASP A 49 13.11 5.39 -9.11
CA ASP A 49 13.18 3.94 -9.33
C ASP A 49 12.46 3.24 -8.17
N HIS A 50 11.93 2.03 -8.41
CA HIS A 50 11.11 1.33 -7.41
C HIS A 50 11.44 -0.18 -7.31
N PRO A 51 12.69 -0.55 -6.98
CA PRO A 51 13.05 -1.94 -6.74
C PRO A 51 12.32 -2.49 -5.49
N VAL A 52 12.30 -3.81 -5.35
CA VAL A 52 11.58 -4.52 -4.28
C VAL A 52 11.99 -4.03 -2.89
N GLU A 53 13.28 -3.74 -2.70
CA GLU A 53 13.86 -3.25 -1.44
C GLU A 53 13.29 -1.88 -1.04
N THR A 54 13.13 -0.98 -2.02
CA THR A 54 12.51 0.34 -1.78
C THR A 54 11.06 0.19 -1.34
N MET A 55 10.32 -0.73 -1.97
CA MET A 55 8.91 -0.96 -1.64
C MET A 55 8.74 -1.55 -0.24
N LYS A 56 9.59 -2.51 0.14
CA LYS A 56 9.65 -3.05 1.50
C LYS A 56 9.96 -1.95 2.51
N GLY A 57 10.96 -1.12 2.21
CA GLY A 57 11.32 0.02 3.06
C GLY A 57 10.16 0.99 3.28
N ILE A 58 9.40 1.32 2.23
CA ILE A 58 8.20 2.17 2.33
C ILE A 58 7.15 1.53 3.23
N VAL A 59 6.83 0.25 3.04
CA VAL A 59 5.85 -0.46 3.87
C VAL A 59 6.26 -0.43 5.33
N THR A 60 7.52 -0.78 5.64
CA THR A 60 8.05 -0.72 7.01
C THR A 60 7.94 0.68 7.60
N ALA A 61 8.40 1.71 6.88
CA ALA A 61 8.36 3.09 7.40
C ALA A 61 6.93 3.56 7.68
N VAL A 62 5.98 3.28 6.78
CA VAL A 62 4.57 3.67 6.99
C VAL A 62 3.97 2.91 8.18
N THR A 63 4.24 1.61 8.28
CA THR A 63 3.71 0.76 9.36
C THR A 63 4.31 1.04 10.73
N ASP A 64 5.55 1.52 10.79
CA ASP A 64 6.18 1.93 12.05
C ASP A 64 5.61 3.26 12.57
N ASN A 65 5.17 4.15 11.68
CA ASN A 65 4.62 5.46 12.07
C ASN A 65 3.13 5.43 12.47
N ARG A 66 2.33 4.49 11.95
CA ARG A 66 0.92 4.23 12.34
C ARG A 66 0.02 5.47 12.45
N LEU A 67 -0.03 6.31 11.41
CA LEU A 67 -0.78 7.57 11.42
C LEU A 67 -2.30 7.45 11.10
N TRP A 68 -2.94 6.32 11.40
CA TRP A 68 -4.30 6.00 10.97
C TRP A 68 -5.27 5.67 12.11
#